data_AF-A0A375A6Q2-F1
#
_entry.id   AF-A0A375A6Q2-F1
#
_cell.length_a   1.000
_cell.length_b   1.000
_cell.length_c   1.000
_cell.angle_alpha   90.00
_cell.angle_beta   90.00
_cell.angle_gamma   90.00
#
_symmetry.space_group_name_H-M   'P 1'
#
loop_
_entity.id
_entity.type
_entity.pdbx_description
1 polymer ?
#
loop_
_entity_poly.entity_id
_entity_poly.type
_entity_poly.pdbx_seq_one_letter_code
_entity_poly.pdbx_strand_id
1 'polypeptide(L)'
;MALTDIKVRTAKPSDKQYKLTDGNGMHLLVHPNGSKYWCLQYRFGGKQKMLALGVYPDVSLADARARRDEARKLLANGTDPGDKKKSDKIEQSEALTFKEVAIEWHSTNKKWSQEHSHRVLKSLEDNLFPAIGKRNIAELKTRDLLAPIKAVEQSGRLEVASRLQQRTTAIMRYAVQSGLIDYNPAQEMAGAVASSNRQHRPALDLKHTPELLRRIDNYTGRPLTRLAVELTLLIFIRSSELRFARWSEIDFETALWTIPPEREPIDGVKHSHRGSKMRTPHLVPLSRQALATLKQIQQFSGDHELIFIGDHDPRKPMSENTVNKALRVMGYDTKVEVCGHGFRTMACSSLIESGLWSRDAVERQMSHMERNSVRAAYIHKAEHLDERKLMLQWWADFLDANREKAVSAFDFKNY
;
A
#
# COMPACT_ATOMS: atom_id res chain seq x y z
N MET A 1 -45.90 -27.24 -44.44
CA MET A 1 -46.61 -25.96 -44.61
C MET A 1 -45.91 -24.91 -43.76
N ALA A 2 -45.68 -23.72 -44.31
CA ALA A 2 -45.14 -22.61 -43.53
C ALA A 2 -46.15 -22.13 -42.47
N LEU A 3 -45.66 -21.59 -41.35
CA LEU A 3 -46.52 -21.00 -40.33
C LEU A 3 -47.03 -19.64 -40.78
N THR A 4 -48.23 -19.31 -40.32
CA THR A 4 -48.81 -17.97 -40.37
C THR A 4 -48.77 -17.35 -38.98
N ASP A 5 -48.71 -16.02 -38.89
CA ASP A 5 -48.71 -15.31 -37.62
C ASP A 5 -49.93 -15.68 -36.75
N ILE A 6 -51.10 -15.82 -37.39
CA ILE A 6 -52.34 -16.27 -36.75
C ILE A 6 -52.13 -17.64 -36.07
N LYS A 7 -51.54 -18.60 -36.78
CA LYS A 7 -51.31 -19.97 -36.27
C LYS A 7 -50.31 -20.01 -35.11
N VAL A 8 -49.35 -19.09 -35.09
CA VAL A 8 -48.38 -18.91 -33.99
C VAL A 8 -49.07 -18.31 -32.77
N ARG A 9 -49.90 -17.28 -32.97
CA ARG A 9 -50.65 -16.60 -31.91
C ARG A 9 -51.65 -17.56 -31.24
N THR A 10 -52.40 -18.32 -32.02
CA THR A 10 -53.45 -19.23 -31.52
C THR A 10 -52.93 -20.57 -30.99
N ALA A 11 -51.62 -20.85 -31.11
CA ALA A 11 -51.02 -22.06 -30.56
C ALA A 11 -51.15 -22.07 -29.03
N LYS A 12 -51.85 -23.08 -28.48
CA LYS A 12 -52.10 -23.25 -27.04
C LYS A 12 -51.10 -24.24 -26.43
N PRO A 13 -50.75 -24.08 -25.14
CA PRO A 13 -49.96 -25.08 -24.42
C PRO A 13 -50.69 -26.44 -24.40
N SER A 14 -49.91 -27.51 -24.29
CA SER A 14 -50.38 -28.90 -24.12
C SER A 14 -49.56 -29.56 -23.01
N ASP A 15 -49.99 -30.72 -22.49
CA ASP A 15 -49.32 -31.44 -21.40
C ASP A 15 -47.85 -31.80 -21.71
N LYS A 16 -47.50 -31.87 -23.00
CA LYS A 16 -46.15 -32.09 -23.49
C LYS A 16 -45.76 -31.02 -24.50
N GLN A 17 -44.46 -30.71 -24.54
CA GLN A 17 -43.92 -29.81 -25.56
C GLN A 17 -44.16 -30.37 -26.96
N TYR A 18 -44.55 -29.52 -27.90
CA TYR A 18 -44.79 -29.91 -29.29
C TYR A 18 -44.23 -28.88 -30.26
N LYS A 19 -44.02 -29.32 -31.51
CA LYS A 19 -43.37 -28.52 -32.56
C LYS A 19 -44.37 -28.13 -33.64
N LEU A 20 -44.34 -26.86 -34.02
CA LEU A 20 -45.02 -26.33 -35.20
C LEU A 20 -43.96 -25.96 -36.25
N THR A 21 -43.90 -26.71 -37.35
CA THR A 21 -42.86 -26.54 -38.37
C THR A 21 -43.16 -25.34 -39.27
N ASP A 22 -42.17 -24.46 -39.47
CA ASP A 22 -42.22 -23.35 -40.46
C ASP A 22 -41.51 -23.71 -41.77
N GLY A 23 -40.61 -24.70 -41.74
CA GLY A 23 -39.83 -25.16 -42.88
C GLY A 23 -38.35 -24.78 -42.76
N ASN A 24 -37.52 -25.30 -43.66
CA ASN A 24 -36.08 -25.01 -43.68
C ASN A 24 -35.35 -25.31 -42.35
N GLY A 25 -35.80 -26.35 -41.64
CA GLY A 25 -35.30 -26.73 -40.30
C GLY A 25 -35.84 -25.87 -39.16
N MET A 26 -36.56 -24.78 -39.44
CA MET A 26 -37.15 -23.91 -38.42
C MET A 26 -38.51 -24.41 -37.96
N HIS A 27 -38.73 -24.35 -36.65
CA HIS A 27 -40.01 -24.66 -36.00
C HIS A 27 -40.22 -23.77 -34.77
N LEU A 28 -41.48 -23.59 -34.39
CA LEU A 28 -41.87 -23.06 -33.10
C LEU A 28 -42.03 -24.22 -32.12
N LEU A 29 -41.29 -24.18 -31.02
CA LEU A 29 -41.41 -25.11 -29.91
C LEU A 29 -42.34 -24.50 -28.85
N VAL A 30 -43.48 -25.13 -28.62
CA VAL A 30 -44.48 -24.68 -27.64
C VAL A 30 -44.34 -25.55 -26.39
N HIS A 31 -44.05 -24.93 -25.25
CA HIS A 31 -43.91 -25.62 -23.97
C HIS A 31 -45.23 -25.68 -23.19
N PRO A 32 -45.39 -26.65 -22.25
CA PRO A 32 -46.56 -26.74 -21.38
C PRO A 32 -46.82 -25.48 -20.53
N ASN A 33 -45.78 -24.73 -20.18
CA ASN A 33 -45.89 -23.46 -19.46
C ASN A 33 -46.31 -22.27 -20.36
N GLY A 34 -46.58 -22.52 -21.64
CA GLY A 34 -47.01 -21.52 -22.63
C GLY A 34 -45.92 -20.68 -23.27
N SER A 35 -44.65 -20.87 -22.89
CA SER A 35 -43.53 -20.25 -23.60
C SER A 35 -43.36 -20.85 -25.01
N LYS A 36 -43.01 -19.99 -25.97
CA LYS A 36 -42.91 -20.34 -27.39
C LYS A 36 -41.54 -19.92 -27.94
N TYR A 37 -40.72 -20.88 -28.33
CA TYR A 37 -39.36 -20.65 -28.81
C TYR A 37 -39.24 -20.89 -30.31
N TRP A 38 -38.59 -19.97 -31.00
CA TRP A 38 -38.14 -20.19 -32.37
C TRP A 38 -36.85 -21.00 -32.35
N CYS A 39 -36.86 -22.17 -32.99
CA CYS A 39 -35.73 -23.08 -33.03
C CYS A 39 -35.39 -23.49 -34.47
N LEU A 40 -34.10 -23.51 -34.79
CA LEU A 40 -33.54 -24.07 -36.02
C LEU A 40 -32.88 -25.41 -35.72
N GLN A 41 -33.31 -26.46 -36.40
CA GLN A 41 -32.66 -27.76 -36.36
C GLN A 41 -31.74 -27.90 -37.59
N TYR A 42 -30.46 -28.20 -37.36
CA TYR A 42 -29.44 -28.27 -38.40
C TYR A 42 -28.46 -29.42 -38.14
N ARG A 43 -27.62 -29.75 -39.13
CA ARG A 43 -26.49 -30.68 -38.95
C ARG A 43 -25.19 -29.96 -39.25
N PHE A 44 -24.18 -30.19 -38.41
CA PHE A 44 -22.82 -29.68 -38.60
C PHE A 44 -21.83 -30.72 -38.07
N GLY A 45 -20.77 -31.01 -38.83
CA GLY A 45 -19.79 -32.05 -38.47
C GLY A 45 -20.41 -33.43 -38.20
N GLY A 46 -21.39 -33.85 -39.00
CA GLY A 46 -22.10 -35.13 -38.86
C GLY A 46 -23.13 -35.21 -37.72
N LYS A 47 -23.15 -34.24 -36.79
CA LYS A 47 -24.06 -34.22 -35.63
C LYS A 47 -25.27 -33.34 -35.86
N GLN A 48 -26.43 -33.74 -35.34
CA GLN A 48 -27.65 -32.93 -35.34
C GLN A 48 -27.64 -31.99 -34.14
N LYS A 49 -27.85 -30.69 -34.39
CA LYS A 49 -27.84 -29.62 -33.40
C LYS A 49 -29.13 -28.79 -33.48
N MET A 50 -29.40 -28.03 -32.42
CA MET A 50 -30.54 -27.10 -32.34
C MET A 50 -30.04 -25.72 -31.93
N LEU A 51 -30.46 -24.68 -32.64
CA LEU A 51 -30.17 -23.28 -32.36
C LEU A 51 -31.47 -22.55 -31.99
N ALA A 52 -31.51 -21.91 -30.83
CA ALA A 52 -32.60 -21.00 -30.48
C ALA A 52 -32.43 -19.67 -31.24
N LEU A 53 -33.44 -19.27 -32.00
CA LEU A 53 -33.49 -18.04 -32.79
C LEU A 53 -34.17 -16.88 -32.04
N GLY A 54 -34.97 -17.17 -31.01
CA GLY A 54 -35.70 -16.15 -30.25
C GLY A 54 -36.89 -16.72 -29.48
N VAL A 55 -37.53 -15.89 -28.67
CA VAL A 55 -38.76 -16.22 -27.95
C VAL A 55 -39.88 -15.36 -28.52
N TYR A 56 -41.05 -15.95 -28.77
CA TYR A 56 -42.25 -15.20 -29.16
C TYR A 56 -42.98 -14.69 -27.90
N PRO A 57 -43.51 -13.46 -27.88
CA PRO A 57 -43.68 -12.53 -29.00
C PRO A 57 -42.48 -11.58 -29.27
N ASP A 58 -41.46 -11.56 -28.42
CA ASP A 58 -40.30 -10.63 -28.53
C ASP A 58 -39.56 -10.73 -29.87
N VAL A 59 -39.61 -11.92 -30.49
CA VAL A 59 -39.12 -12.17 -31.84
C VAL A 59 -40.30 -12.60 -32.69
N SER A 60 -40.64 -11.77 -33.68
CA SER A 60 -41.72 -12.04 -34.62
C SER A 60 -41.40 -13.23 -35.53
N LEU A 61 -42.41 -13.79 -36.20
CA LEU A 61 -42.18 -14.84 -37.22
C LEU A 61 -41.26 -14.33 -38.35
N ALA A 62 -41.35 -13.06 -38.72
CA ALA A 62 -40.49 -12.45 -39.73
C ALA A 62 -39.03 -12.39 -39.27
N ASP A 63 -38.79 -11.91 -38.04
CA ASP A 63 -37.45 -11.82 -37.46
C ASP A 63 -36.83 -13.21 -37.25
N ALA A 64 -37.63 -14.20 -36.85
CA ALA A 64 -37.19 -15.57 -36.74
C ALA A 64 -36.71 -16.13 -38.08
N ARG A 65 -37.42 -15.83 -39.19
CA ARG A 65 -37.00 -16.20 -40.55
C ARG A 65 -35.71 -15.50 -40.98
N ALA A 66 -35.55 -14.21 -40.66
CA ALA A 66 -34.30 -13.49 -40.94
C ALA A 66 -33.10 -14.12 -40.22
N ARG A 67 -33.23 -14.38 -38.91
CA ARG A 67 -32.19 -15.05 -38.10
C ARG A 67 -31.90 -16.48 -38.56
N ARG A 68 -32.91 -17.21 -39.05
CA ARG A 68 -32.73 -18.52 -39.69
C ARG A 68 -31.85 -18.39 -40.93
N ASP A 69 -32.11 -17.41 -41.78
CA ASP A 69 -31.39 -17.26 -43.05
C ASP A 69 -29.94 -16.82 -42.82
N GLU A 70 -29.67 -15.99 -41.81
CA GLU A 70 -28.32 -15.68 -41.34
C GLU A 70 -27.59 -16.93 -40.82
N ALA A 71 -28.23 -17.73 -39.95
CA ALA A 71 -27.65 -18.97 -39.45
C ALA A 71 -27.35 -19.96 -40.58
N ARG A 72 -28.18 -20.00 -41.62
CA ARG A 72 -27.94 -20.83 -42.81
C ARG A 72 -26.78 -20.32 -43.68
N LYS A 73 -26.57 -19.00 -43.77
CA LYS A 73 -25.37 -18.43 -44.44
C LYS A 73 -24.09 -18.85 -43.72
N LEU A 74 -24.09 -18.82 -42.38
CA LEU A 74 -22.95 -19.29 -41.58
C LEU A 74 -22.66 -20.78 -41.82
N LEU A 75 -23.70 -21.62 -41.87
CA LEU A 75 -23.55 -23.04 -42.20
C LEU A 75 -23.00 -23.27 -43.61
N ALA A 76 -23.43 -22.48 -44.60
CA ALA A 76 -22.90 -22.54 -45.96
C ALA A 76 -21.42 -22.17 -46.02
N ASN A 77 -20.97 -21.28 -45.13
CA ASN A 77 -19.57 -20.86 -44.99
C ASN A 77 -18.75 -21.77 -44.05
N GLY A 78 -19.25 -22.95 -43.69
CA GLY A 78 -18.54 -23.91 -42.84
C GLY A 78 -18.40 -23.48 -41.37
N THR A 79 -19.18 -22.51 -40.89
CA THR A 79 -19.16 -22.03 -39.50
C THR A 79 -20.38 -22.56 -38.73
N ASP A 80 -20.19 -23.07 -37.51
CA ASP A 80 -21.29 -23.48 -36.64
C ASP A 80 -21.99 -22.25 -36.01
N PRO A 81 -23.28 -21.98 -36.31
CA PRO A 81 -24.00 -20.85 -35.74
C PRO A 81 -24.16 -20.90 -34.22
N GLY A 82 -24.19 -22.10 -33.64
CA GLY A 82 -24.29 -22.31 -32.20
C GLY A 82 -23.01 -21.93 -31.46
N ASP A 83 -21.85 -22.20 -32.07
CA ASP A 83 -20.56 -21.85 -31.50
C ASP A 83 -20.25 -20.36 -31.70
N LYS A 84 -20.63 -19.77 -32.84
CA LYS A 84 -20.57 -18.31 -33.04
C LYS A 84 -21.48 -17.55 -32.06
N LYS A 85 -22.70 -18.02 -31.85
CA LYS A 85 -23.60 -17.42 -30.85
C LYS A 85 -23.06 -17.58 -29.41
N LYS A 86 -22.27 -18.61 -29.13
CA LYS A 86 -21.59 -18.76 -27.83
C LYS A 86 -20.39 -17.83 -27.73
N SER A 87 -19.55 -17.69 -28.76
CA SER A 87 -18.43 -16.76 -28.76
C SER A 87 -18.90 -15.32 -28.60
N ASP A 88 -19.92 -14.91 -29.36
CA ASP A 88 -20.47 -13.54 -29.30
C ASP A 88 -21.12 -13.25 -27.93
N LYS A 89 -21.64 -14.29 -27.25
CA LYS A 89 -22.26 -14.18 -25.92
C LYS A 89 -21.24 -14.24 -24.78
N ILE A 90 -20.11 -14.93 -24.98
CA ILE A 90 -18.93 -14.87 -24.09
C ILE A 90 -18.28 -13.50 -24.19
N GLU A 91 -18.14 -12.95 -25.41
CA GLU A 91 -17.63 -11.59 -25.64
C GLU A 91 -18.51 -10.49 -25.03
N GLN A 92 -19.84 -10.69 -24.91
CA GLN A 92 -20.76 -9.69 -24.36
C GLN A 92 -21.10 -9.85 -22.87
N SER A 93 -20.73 -10.94 -22.18
CA SER A 93 -21.18 -11.18 -20.80
C SER A 93 -20.15 -10.99 -19.67
N GLU A 94 -18.90 -10.60 -19.95
CA GLU A 94 -17.86 -10.40 -18.91
C GLU A 94 -16.92 -9.21 -19.14
N ALA A 95 -17.42 -8.04 -19.53
CA ALA A 95 -16.58 -6.83 -19.59
C ALA A 95 -16.32 -6.27 -18.18
N LEU A 96 -15.47 -6.94 -17.40
CA LEU A 96 -15.02 -6.40 -16.11
C LEU A 96 -14.31 -5.06 -16.34
N THR A 97 -14.74 -4.06 -15.59
CA THR A 97 -14.16 -2.73 -15.65
C THR A 97 -12.84 -2.68 -14.90
N PHE A 98 -11.97 -1.71 -15.24
CA PHE A 98 -10.73 -1.50 -14.50
C PHE A 98 -10.95 -1.34 -12.99
N LYS A 99 -12.04 -0.66 -12.59
CA LYS A 99 -12.37 -0.47 -11.17
C LYS A 99 -12.68 -1.79 -10.47
N GLU A 100 -13.48 -2.66 -11.08
CA GLU A 100 -13.85 -3.96 -10.49
C GLU A 100 -12.61 -4.82 -10.28
N VAL A 101 -11.77 -4.95 -11.30
CA VAL A 101 -10.51 -5.72 -11.20
C VAL A 101 -9.54 -5.09 -10.20
N ALA A 102 -9.48 -3.77 -10.10
CA ALA A 102 -8.65 -3.09 -9.10
C ALA A 102 -9.11 -3.38 -7.67
N ILE A 103 -10.43 -3.47 -7.42
CA ILE A 103 -11.00 -3.82 -6.12
C ILE A 103 -10.71 -5.30 -5.79
N GLU A 104 -10.89 -6.20 -6.76
CA GLU A 104 -10.55 -7.62 -6.59
C GLU A 104 -9.07 -7.80 -6.26
N TRP A 105 -8.18 -7.21 -7.06
CA TRP A 105 -6.73 -7.19 -6.80
C TRP A 105 -6.41 -6.67 -5.40
N HIS A 106 -7.03 -5.57 -5.00
CA HIS A 106 -6.83 -4.96 -3.68
C HIS A 106 -7.24 -5.92 -2.55
N SER A 107 -8.36 -6.63 -2.71
CA SER A 107 -8.86 -7.62 -1.75
C SER A 107 -7.95 -8.84 -1.57
N THR A 108 -7.14 -9.18 -2.59
CA THR A 108 -6.19 -10.31 -2.49
C THR A 108 -5.08 -10.05 -1.47
N ASN A 109 -4.80 -8.79 -1.12
CA ASN A 109 -3.70 -8.46 -0.23
C ASN A 109 -4.08 -8.54 1.25
N LYS A 110 -3.77 -9.68 1.88
CA LYS A 110 -4.03 -9.92 3.31
C LYS A 110 -2.96 -9.37 4.26
N LYS A 111 -1.83 -8.84 3.74
CA LYS A 111 -0.68 -8.43 4.56
C LYS A 111 -0.67 -6.93 4.89
N TRP A 112 -1.46 -6.13 4.18
CA TRP A 112 -1.53 -4.70 4.43
C TRP A 112 -2.27 -4.39 5.73
N SER A 113 -1.78 -3.39 6.48
CA SER A 113 -2.59 -2.81 7.55
C SER A 113 -3.84 -2.15 6.97
N GLN A 114 -4.92 -2.08 7.76
CA GLN A 114 -6.18 -1.44 7.34
C GLN A 114 -5.94 0.00 6.82
N GLU A 115 -5.10 0.77 7.52
CA GLU A 115 -4.74 2.13 7.10
C GLU A 115 -4.02 2.16 5.74
N HIS A 116 -3.05 1.25 5.53
CA HIS A 116 -2.33 1.21 4.26
C HIS A 116 -3.26 0.79 3.12
N SER A 117 -4.08 -0.23 3.35
CA SER A 117 -5.10 -0.72 2.44
C SER A 117 -6.06 0.40 2.02
N HIS A 118 -6.61 1.15 2.98
CA HIS A 118 -7.49 2.29 2.70
C HIS A 118 -6.79 3.40 1.91
N ARG A 119 -5.55 3.77 2.27
CA ARG A 119 -4.79 4.78 1.51
C ARG A 119 -4.49 4.34 0.07
N VAL A 120 -4.25 3.05 -0.15
CA VAL A 120 -4.03 2.51 -1.51
C VAL A 120 -5.31 2.65 -2.33
N LEU A 121 -6.44 2.19 -1.81
CA LEU A 121 -7.72 2.26 -2.52
C LEU A 121 -8.13 3.70 -2.79
N LYS A 122 -8.10 4.57 -1.77
CA LYS A 122 -8.39 6.00 -1.91
C LYS A 122 -7.53 6.68 -2.97
N SER A 123 -6.24 6.32 -3.04
CA SER A 123 -5.35 6.85 -4.07
C SER A 123 -5.77 6.42 -5.50
N LEU A 124 -6.36 5.23 -5.69
CA LEU A 124 -6.91 4.80 -6.97
C LEU A 124 -8.23 5.52 -7.28
N GLU A 125 -9.10 5.67 -6.27
CA GLU A 125 -10.36 6.40 -6.35
C GLU A 125 -10.17 7.87 -6.73
N ASP A 126 -9.21 8.55 -6.10
CA ASP A 126 -8.99 9.97 -6.31
C ASP A 126 -8.30 10.27 -7.65
N ASN A 127 -7.50 9.34 -8.19
CA ASN A 127 -6.58 9.65 -9.30
C ASN A 127 -6.75 8.80 -10.57
N LEU A 128 -7.31 7.59 -10.51
CA LEU A 128 -7.43 6.70 -11.69
C LEU A 128 -8.88 6.42 -12.07
N PHE A 129 -9.73 6.08 -11.09
CA PHE A 129 -11.12 5.69 -11.35
C PHE A 129 -11.96 6.73 -12.10
N PRO A 130 -11.80 8.05 -11.89
CA PRO A 130 -12.54 9.05 -12.65
C PRO A 130 -12.28 9.01 -14.16
N ALA A 131 -11.06 8.65 -14.56
CA ALA A 131 -10.64 8.65 -15.97
C ALA A 131 -10.83 7.30 -16.66
N ILE A 132 -10.47 6.19 -15.99
CA ILE A 132 -10.44 4.85 -16.61
C ILE A 132 -11.26 3.80 -15.86
N GLY A 133 -11.82 4.12 -14.70
CA GLY A 133 -12.43 3.12 -13.80
C GLY A 133 -13.60 2.36 -14.40
N LYS A 134 -14.43 3.00 -15.24
CA LYS A 134 -15.59 2.39 -15.90
C LYS A 134 -15.28 1.73 -17.24
N ARG A 135 -14.04 1.83 -17.73
CA ARG A 135 -13.65 1.27 -19.02
C ARG A 135 -13.40 -0.23 -18.87
N ASN A 136 -13.77 -0.99 -19.89
CA ASN A 136 -13.45 -2.41 -19.99
C ASN A 136 -11.93 -2.60 -19.90
N ILE A 137 -11.48 -3.45 -18.98
CA ILE A 137 -10.05 -3.68 -18.76
C ILE A 137 -9.34 -4.25 -19.98
N ALA A 138 -10.05 -5.05 -20.80
CA ALA A 138 -9.50 -5.68 -22.01
C ALA A 138 -9.23 -4.69 -23.15
N GLU A 139 -9.85 -3.51 -23.11
CA GLU A 139 -9.68 -2.48 -24.15
C GLU A 139 -8.62 -1.43 -23.79
N LEU A 140 -8.10 -1.45 -22.56
CA LEU A 140 -7.15 -0.45 -22.09
C LEU A 140 -5.76 -0.66 -22.70
N LYS A 141 -5.26 0.35 -23.40
CA LYS A 141 -3.89 0.36 -23.94
C LYS A 141 -2.96 1.19 -23.05
N THR A 142 -1.66 1.08 -23.25
CA THR A 142 -0.63 1.83 -22.50
C THR A 142 -0.92 3.33 -22.43
N ARG A 143 -1.37 3.92 -23.54
CA ARG A 143 -1.75 5.35 -23.61
C ARG A 143 -2.90 5.69 -22.65
N ASP A 144 -3.92 4.84 -22.58
CA ASP A 144 -5.08 5.05 -21.72
C ASP A 144 -4.70 4.99 -20.24
N LEU A 145 -3.79 4.07 -19.89
CA LEU A 145 -3.27 3.91 -18.53
C LEU A 145 -2.33 5.05 -18.12
N LEU A 146 -1.51 5.56 -19.05
CA LEU A 146 -0.58 6.66 -18.78
C LEU A 146 -1.27 8.00 -18.59
N ALA A 147 -2.35 8.28 -19.33
CA ALA A 147 -3.01 9.59 -19.31
C ALA A 147 -3.35 10.11 -17.88
N PRO A 148 -4.06 9.35 -17.01
CA PRO A 148 -4.36 9.82 -15.66
C PRO A 148 -3.10 9.93 -14.77
N ILE A 149 -2.09 9.08 -14.98
CA ILE A 149 -0.82 9.14 -14.23
C ILE A 149 -0.03 10.40 -14.61
N LYS A 150 0.02 10.74 -15.90
CA LYS A 150 0.62 11.96 -16.43
C LYS A 150 -0.06 13.22 -15.89
N ALA A 151 -1.38 13.22 -15.73
CA ALA A 151 -2.09 14.34 -15.11
C ALA A 151 -1.65 14.56 -13.64
N VAL A 152 -1.42 13.48 -12.88
CA VAL A 152 -0.88 13.58 -11.51
C VAL A 152 0.57 14.07 -11.52
N GLU A 153 1.39 13.59 -12.44
CA GLU A 153 2.77 14.05 -12.62
C GLU A 153 2.86 15.55 -12.91
N GLN A 154 2.03 16.04 -13.85
CA GLN A 154 1.97 17.46 -14.23
C GLN A 154 1.54 18.36 -13.06
N SER A 155 0.82 17.83 -12.07
CA SER A 155 0.51 18.55 -10.82
C SER A 155 1.68 18.63 -9.83
N GLY A 156 2.88 18.14 -10.20
CA GLY A 156 4.08 18.12 -9.36
C GLY A 156 4.14 16.98 -8.35
N ARG A 157 3.11 16.12 -8.28
CA ARG A 157 3.01 15.00 -7.31
C ARG A 157 3.73 13.74 -7.82
N LEU A 158 5.03 13.86 -8.06
CA LEU A 158 5.86 12.82 -8.70
C LEU A 158 5.86 11.47 -7.95
N GLU A 159 5.96 11.46 -6.61
CA GLU A 159 5.90 10.20 -5.84
C GLU A 159 4.55 9.50 -6.01
N VAL A 160 3.45 10.27 -6.00
CA VAL A 160 2.10 9.73 -6.18
C VAL A 160 1.98 9.11 -7.57
N ALA A 161 2.43 9.81 -8.61
CA ALA A 161 2.42 9.32 -9.99
C ALA A 161 3.21 7.99 -10.12
N SER A 162 4.42 7.92 -9.56
CA SER A 162 5.24 6.70 -9.55
C SER A 162 4.55 5.54 -8.82
N ARG A 163 3.89 5.80 -7.68
CA ARG A 163 3.12 4.77 -6.95
C ARG A 163 1.89 4.31 -7.72
N LEU A 164 1.19 5.21 -8.40
CA LEU A 164 0.04 4.88 -9.23
C LEU A 164 0.44 4.00 -10.43
N GLN A 165 1.58 4.30 -11.06
CA GLN A 165 2.14 3.46 -12.12
C GLN A 165 2.41 2.04 -11.62
N GLN A 166 3.13 1.89 -10.50
CA GLN A 166 3.42 0.57 -9.92
C GLN A 166 2.16 -0.24 -9.63
N ARG A 167 1.12 0.42 -9.08
CA ARG A 167 -0.17 -0.23 -8.78
C ARG A 167 -0.93 -0.58 -10.04
N THR A 168 -0.96 0.30 -11.03
CA THR A 168 -1.61 0.03 -12.33
C THR A 168 -0.96 -1.18 -13.00
N THR A 169 0.38 -1.27 -12.98
CA THR A 169 1.09 -2.45 -13.49
C THR A 169 0.75 -3.73 -12.71
N ALA A 170 0.57 -3.64 -11.39
CA ALA A 170 0.16 -4.78 -10.56
C ALA A 170 -1.29 -5.21 -10.83
N ILE A 171 -2.22 -4.27 -11.01
CA ILE A 171 -3.63 -4.54 -11.34
C ILE A 171 -3.74 -5.20 -12.72
N MET A 172 -3.06 -4.66 -13.73
CA MET A 172 -3.06 -5.28 -15.07
C MET A 172 -2.36 -6.64 -15.08
N ARG A 173 -1.36 -6.86 -14.20
CA ARG A 173 -0.76 -8.19 -14.01
C ARG A 173 -1.76 -9.17 -13.40
N TYR A 174 -2.54 -8.73 -12.42
CA TYR A 174 -3.62 -9.53 -11.85
C TYR A 174 -4.66 -9.90 -12.91
N ALA A 175 -5.04 -8.95 -13.77
CA ALA A 175 -5.94 -9.22 -14.90
C ALA A 175 -5.41 -10.32 -15.83
N VAL A 176 -4.11 -10.32 -16.14
CA VAL A 176 -3.47 -11.42 -16.90
C VAL A 176 -3.56 -12.75 -16.14
N GLN A 177 -3.24 -12.75 -14.85
CA GLN A 177 -3.28 -13.97 -14.02
C GLN A 177 -4.69 -14.54 -13.87
N SER A 178 -5.71 -13.69 -13.91
CA SER A 178 -7.13 -14.05 -13.87
C SER A 178 -7.70 -14.42 -15.25
N GLY A 179 -6.89 -14.39 -16.32
CA GLY A 179 -7.33 -14.75 -17.68
C GLY A 179 -8.23 -13.70 -18.35
N LEU A 180 -8.30 -12.47 -17.82
CA LEU A 180 -9.14 -11.40 -18.37
C LEU A 180 -8.49 -10.71 -19.58
N ILE A 181 -7.17 -10.76 -19.67
CA ILE A 181 -6.36 -10.20 -20.76
C ILE A 181 -5.13 -11.09 -20.98
N ASP A 182 -4.63 -11.16 -22.22
CA ASP A 182 -3.47 -12.01 -22.55
C ASP A 182 -2.11 -11.35 -22.28
N TYR A 183 -2.08 -10.02 -22.26
CA TYR A 183 -0.85 -9.23 -22.13
C TYR A 183 -1.06 -8.03 -21.21
N ASN A 184 0.00 -7.61 -20.51
CA ASN A 184 -0.02 -6.48 -19.60
C ASN A 184 0.52 -5.19 -20.29
N PRO A 185 -0.34 -4.31 -20.82
CA PRO A 185 0.08 -3.07 -21.48
C PRO A 185 0.72 -2.05 -20.52
N ALA A 186 0.61 -2.23 -19.21
CA ALA A 186 1.23 -1.37 -18.22
C ALA A 186 2.74 -1.62 -18.06
N GLN A 187 3.29 -2.70 -18.64
CA GLN A 187 4.73 -2.97 -18.61
C GLN A 187 5.52 -1.91 -19.41
N GLU A 188 4.98 -1.48 -20.55
CA GLU A 188 5.55 -0.45 -21.43
C GLU A 188 5.49 0.97 -20.84
N MET A 189 4.89 1.14 -19.66
CA MET A 189 4.93 2.43 -18.97
C MET A 189 6.28 2.71 -18.31
N ALA A 190 7.13 1.70 -18.09
CA ALA A 190 8.40 1.85 -17.37
C ALA A 190 9.25 2.98 -17.98
N GLY A 191 9.74 3.90 -17.14
CA GLY A 191 10.49 5.07 -17.60
C GLY A 191 9.65 6.22 -18.17
N ALA A 192 8.35 6.03 -18.42
CA ALA A 192 7.48 7.08 -18.95
C ALA A 192 7.07 8.12 -17.91
N VAL A 193 7.23 7.86 -16.61
CA VAL A 193 6.90 8.78 -15.50
C VAL A 193 8.19 9.21 -14.84
N ALA A 194 8.39 10.51 -14.65
CA ALA A 194 9.54 11.05 -13.94
C ALA A 194 9.56 10.52 -12.51
N SER A 195 10.73 10.02 -12.10
CA SER A 195 10.98 9.69 -10.70
C SER A 195 11.27 10.98 -9.94
N SER A 196 10.65 11.16 -8.76
CA SER A 196 11.14 12.16 -7.82
C SER A 196 12.53 11.76 -7.37
N ASN A 197 13.50 12.68 -7.42
CA ASN A 197 14.75 12.48 -6.70
C ASN A 197 14.44 12.21 -5.23
N ARG A 198 14.97 11.11 -4.71
CA ARG A 198 14.74 10.70 -3.32
C ARG A 198 15.44 11.72 -2.42
N GLN A 199 14.67 12.66 -1.89
CA GLN A 199 15.19 13.58 -0.88
C GLN A 199 15.41 12.82 0.43
N HIS A 200 16.65 12.77 0.87
CA HIS A 200 17.00 12.29 2.20
C HIS A 200 16.50 13.30 3.24
N ARG A 201 16.18 12.82 4.45
CA ARG A 201 15.79 13.71 5.54
C ARG A 201 16.99 14.59 5.90
N PRO A 202 16.80 15.91 6.12
CA PRO A 202 17.89 16.81 6.42
C PRO A 202 18.52 16.43 7.77
N ALA A 203 19.85 16.38 7.78
CA ALA A 203 20.68 16.05 8.91
C ALA A 203 21.85 17.04 8.91
N LEU A 204 22.18 17.54 10.09
CA LEU A 204 23.22 18.54 10.23
C LEU A 204 24.59 17.92 9.93
N ASP A 205 25.46 18.68 9.25
CA ASP A 205 26.87 18.29 9.11
C ASP A 205 27.51 18.19 10.51
N LEU A 206 28.25 17.11 10.75
CA LEU A 206 28.79 16.73 12.06
C LEU A 206 29.69 17.82 12.67
N LYS A 207 30.32 18.67 11.84
CA LYS A 207 31.11 19.82 12.33
C LYS A 207 30.29 20.84 13.12
N HIS A 208 28.96 20.88 12.92
CA HIS A 208 28.04 21.77 13.63
C HIS A 208 27.41 21.09 14.86
N THR A 209 27.83 19.88 15.23
CA THR A 209 27.34 19.20 16.45
C THR A 209 27.51 20.05 17.72
N PRO A 210 28.66 20.72 17.96
CA PRO A 210 28.81 21.61 19.11
C PRO A 210 27.79 22.77 19.13
N GLU A 211 27.45 23.30 17.97
CA GLU A 211 26.46 24.37 17.84
C GLU A 211 25.06 23.88 18.19
N LEU A 212 24.66 22.72 17.64
CA LEU A 212 23.38 22.09 17.94
C LEU A 212 23.22 21.84 19.44
N LEU A 213 24.25 21.28 20.08
CA LEU A 213 24.25 20.99 21.51
C LEU A 213 24.09 22.27 22.35
N ARG A 214 24.84 23.34 22.05
CA ARG A 214 24.67 24.64 22.71
C ARG A 214 23.27 25.22 22.53
N ARG A 215 22.68 25.10 21.34
CA ARG A 215 21.31 25.59 21.07
C ARG A 215 20.26 24.76 21.82
N ILE A 216 20.49 23.46 22.00
CA ILE A 216 19.63 22.60 22.83
C ILE A 216 19.70 23.04 24.29
N ASP A 217 20.89 23.25 24.85
CA ASP A 217 21.05 23.64 26.26
C ASP A 217 20.38 24.98 26.58
N ASN A 218 20.49 25.93 25.64
CA ASN A 218 19.92 27.27 25.76
C ASN A 218 18.46 27.37 25.30
N TYR A 219 17.79 26.24 25.04
CA TYR A 219 16.39 26.26 24.65
C TYR A 219 15.50 26.78 25.79
N THR A 220 14.80 27.88 25.51
CA THR A 220 13.98 28.61 26.49
C THR A 220 12.52 28.17 26.54
N GLY A 221 12.13 27.15 25.76
CA GLY A 221 10.77 26.59 25.80
C GLY A 221 10.55 25.63 26.97
N ARG A 222 9.54 24.76 26.86
CA ARG A 222 9.19 23.82 27.93
C ARG A 222 10.36 22.88 28.26
N PRO A 223 10.71 22.66 29.55
CA PRO A 223 11.77 21.73 29.95
C PRO A 223 11.56 20.31 29.41
N LEU A 224 10.34 19.77 29.48
CA LEU A 224 10.01 18.45 28.93
C LEU A 224 10.27 18.37 27.42
N THR A 225 10.06 19.45 26.68
CA THR A 225 10.37 19.51 25.25
C THR A 225 11.87 19.47 25.00
N ARG A 226 12.68 20.19 25.81
CA ARG A 226 14.14 20.13 25.74
C ARG A 226 14.65 18.71 25.97
N LEU A 227 14.21 18.09 27.06
CA LEU A 227 14.57 16.71 27.44
C LEU A 227 14.14 15.69 26.37
N ALA A 228 12.99 15.91 25.70
CA ALA A 228 12.58 15.07 24.58
C ALA A 228 13.52 15.20 23.38
N VAL A 229 14.00 16.41 23.06
CA VAL A 229 14.99 16.63 21.98
C VAL A 229 16.32 15.96 22.35
N GLU A 230 16.81 16.18 23.57
CA GLU A 230 18.04 15.58 24.10
C GLU A 230 17.98 14.05 24.07
N LEU A 231 16.91 13.45 24.60
CA LEU A 231 16.75 12.00 24.56
C LEU A 231 16.69 11.49 23.12
N THR A 232 15.94 12.16 22.24
CA THR A 232 15.89 11.78 20.81
C THR A 232 17.28 11.81 20.17
N LEU A 233 18.15 12.75 20.53
CA LEU A 233 19.52 12.81 20.03
C LEU A 233 20.38 11.65 20.60
N LEU A 234 20.22 11.33 21.88
CA LEU A 234 21.00 10.29 22.57
C LEU A 234 20.69 8.87 22.08
N ILE A 235 19.40 8.53 21.90
CA ILE A 235 19.00 7.15 21.54
C ILE A 235 18.53 7.00 20.10
N PHE A 236 18.28 8.12 19.41
CA PHE A 236 17.94 8.21 17.99
C PHE A 236 16.85 7.23 17.54
N ILE A 237 15.82 7.02 18.36
CA ILE A 237 14.64 6.21 18.01
C ILE A 237 13.66 6.99 17.12
N ARG A 238 12.61 6.33 16.61
CA ARG A 238 11.63 7.01 15.74
C ARG A 238 10.69 7.88 16.57
N SER A 239 10.20 8.97 15.96
CA SER A 239 9.24 9.87 16.61
C SER A 239 8.00 9.15 17.18
N SER A 240 7.47 8.15 16.46
CA SER A 240 6.34 7.35 16.96
C SER A 240 6.72 6.45 18.15
N GLU A 241 7.95 5.93 18.17
CA GLU A 241 8.45 5.09 19.26
C GLU A 241 8.64 5.93 20.54
N LEU A 242 9.15 7.15 20.38
CA LEU A 242 9.34 8.12 21.45
C LEU A 242 8.02 8.64 22.03
N ARG A 243 7.12 9.18 21.19
CA ARG A 243 5.95 9.92 21.68
C ARG A 243 4.93 9.05 22.41
N PHE A 244 4.87 7.76 22.11
CA PHE A 244 3.96 6.79 22.72
C PHE A 244 4.65 5.95 23.80
N ALA A 245 5.86 6.34 24.22
CA ALA A 245 6.61 5.66 25.26
C ALA A 245 5.87 5.64 26.59
N ARG A 246 5.93 4.50 27.27
CA ARG A 246 5.36 4.29 28.61
C ARG A 246 6.46 4.01 29.61
N TRP A 247 6.28 4.43 30.86
CA TRP A 247 7.27 4.17 31.90
C TRP A 247 7.51 2.67 32.13
N SER A 248 6.48 1.84 31.95
CA SER A 248 6.58 0.38 32.04
C SER A 248 7.51 -0.25 30.99
N GLU A 249 7.94 0.49 29.97
CA GLU A 249 8.88 0.03 28.94
C GLU A 249 10.35 0.27 29.33
N ILE A 250 10.60 1.04 30.39
CA ILE A 250 11.93 1.43 30.85
C ILE A 250 12.32 0.59 32.05
N ASP A 251 13.42 -0.14 31.91
CA ASP A 251 14.11 -0.78 33.01
C ASP A 251 15.34 0.04 33.38
N PHE A 252 15.26 0.75 34.51
CA PHE A 252 16.36 1.57 35.02
C PHE A 252 17.50 0.76 35.65
N GLU A 253 17.24 -0.48 36.08
CA GLU A 253 18.26 -1.35 36.68
C GLU A 253 19.15 -1.95 35.59
N THR A 254 18.54 -2.47 34.52
CA THR A 254 19.27 -3.06 33.39
C THR A 254 19.67 -2.05 32.31
N ALA A 255 19.31 -0.78 32.49
CA ALA A 255 19.55 0.32 31.56
C ALA A 255 19.01 0.03 30.15
N LEU A 256 17.76 -0.44 30.08
CA LEU A 256 17.16 -0.91 28.84
C LEU A 256 15.76 -0.33 28.63
N TRP A 257 15.51 0.15 27.43
CA TRP A 257 14.15 0.46 26.96
C TRP A 257 13.68 -0.62 25.99
N THR A 258 12.66 -1.38 26.38
CA THR A 258 12.03 -2.39 25.53
C THR A 258 10.79 -1.82 24.84
N ILE A 259 10.94 -1.41 23.58
CA ILE A 259 9.81 -0.94 22.76
C ILE A 259 9.04 -2.17 22.26
N PRO A 260 7.75 -2.34 22.62
CA PRO A 260 6.98 -3.50 22.20
C PRO A 260 6.66 -3.46 20.69
N PRO A 261 6.26 -4.59 20.07
CA PRO A 261 5.78 -4.62 18.68
C PRO A 261 4.62 -3.66 18.42
N GLU A 262 3.66 -3.65 19.33
CA GLU A 262 2.44 -2.84 19.31
C GLU A 262 2.11 -2.42 20.75
N ARG A 263 1.24 -1.43 20.88
CA ARG A 263 0.81 -0.86 22.15
C ARG A 263 -0.70 -0.86 22.22
N GLU A 264 -1.24 -0.95 23.45
CA GLU A 264 -2.64 -0.62 23.67
C GLU A 264 -2.97 0.78 23.11
N PRO A 265 -4.01 0.91 22.26
CA PRO A 265 -4.43 2.20 21.72
C PRO A 265 -4.84 3.18 22.83
N ILE A 266 -4.59 4.47 22.61
CA ILE A 266 -5.03 5.56 23.46
C ILE A 266 -6.24 6.15 22.76
N ASP A 267 -7.35 6.27 23.49
CA ASP A 267 -8.61 6.72 22.91
C ASP A 267 -8.50 8.12 22.29
N GLY A 268 -9.10 8.30 21.11
CA GLY A 268 -9.04 9.53 20.33
C GLY A 268 -7.64 9.90 19.79
N VAL A 269 -6.61 9.07 19.96
CA VAL A 269 -5.25 9.37 19.49
C VAL A 269 -4.87 8.49 18.30
N LYS A 270 -4.80 9.12 17.12
CA LYS A 270 -4.43 8.41 15.89
C LYS A 270 -3.02 7.80 16.00
N HIS A 271 -2.92 6.52 15.61
CA HIS A 271 -1.67 5.74 15.54
C HIS A 271 -0.99 5.42 16.88
N SER A 272 -1.65 5.65 18.02
CA SER A 272 -1.08 5.36 19.35
C SER A 272 -0.74 3.89 19.58
N HIS A 273 -1.36 2.98 18.83
CA HIS A 273 -1.08 1.55 18.89
C HIS A 273 0.31 1.17 18.35
N ARG A 274 1.01 2.11 17.69
CA ARG A 274 2.30 1.82 17.05
C ARG A 274 3.37 1.58 18.12
N GLY A 275 3.95 0.38 18.09
CA GLY A 275 5.19 0.04 18.78
C GLY A 275 6.39 0.19 17.85
N SER A 276 7.25 -0.82 17.82
CA SER A 276 8.41 -0.87 16.95
C SER A 276 8.01 -0.97 15.47
N LYS A 277 8.80 -0.36 14.57
CA LYS A 277 8.53 -0.41 13.13
C LYS A 277 8.47 -1.83 12.56
N MET A 278 9.27 -2.74 13.11
CA MET A 278 9.43 -4.09 12.56
C MET A 278 8.45 -5.10 13.15
N ARG A 279 7.54 -4.67 14.05
CA ARG A 279 6.56 -5.53 14.73
C ARG A 279 7.21 -6.68 15.50
N THR A 280 8.41 -6.45 16.01
CA THR A 280 9.13 -7.30 16.95
C THR A 280 9.67 -6.44 18.09
N PRO A 281 9.85 -6.94 19.32
CA PRO A 281 10.40 -6.12 20.39
C PRO A 281 11.72 -5.47 19.96
N HIS A 282 11.87 -4.16 20.20
CA HIS A 282 13.09 -3.42 19.92
C HIS A 282 13.74 -3.01 21.24
N LEU A 283 14.84 -3.67 21.55
CA LEU A 283 15.65 -3.43 22.74
C LEU A 283 16.59 -2.24 22.47
N VAL A 284 16.46 -1.16 23.24
CA VAL A 284 17.24 0.07 23.10
C VAL A 284 18.08 0.26 24.37
N PRO A 285 19.39 0.00 24.33
CA PRO A 285 20.29 0.32 25.43
C PRO A 285 20.26 1.81 25.77
N LEU A 286 20.33 2.12 27.06
CA LEU A 286 20.33 3.48 27.57
C LEU A 286 21.72 3.81 28.14
N SER A 287 22.35 4.86 27.61
CA SER A 287 23.58 5.41 28.18
C SER A 287 23.31 6.07 29.54
N ARG A 288 24.37 6.35 30.30
CA ARG A 288 24.28 7.09 31.58
C ARG A 288 23.56 8.43 31.42
N GLN A 289 23.86 9.16 30.33
CA GLN A 289 23.23 10.42 29.96
C GLN A 289 21.74 10.24 29.65
N ALA A 290 21.38 9.19 28.91
CA ALA A 290 19.97 8.89 28.60
C ALA A 290 19.17 8.56 29.88
N LEU A 291 19.75 7.79 30.80
CA LEU A 291 19.14 7.49 32.10
C LEU A 291 18.98 8.75 32.96
N ALA A 292 19.99 9.63 33.00
CA ALA A 292 19.89 10.91 33.71
C ALA A 292 18.78 11.80 33.12
N THR A 293 18.66 11.83 31.78
CA THR A 293 17.60 12.55 31.08
C THR A 293 16.22 11.97 31.42
N LEU A 294 16.07 10.64 31.42
CA LEU A 294 14.82 9.96 31.78
C LEU A 294 14.43 10.22 33.24
N LYS A 295 15.38 10.23 34.19
CA LYS A 295 15.12 10.59 35.59
C LYS A 295 14.62 12.03 35.74
N GLN A 296 15.17 12.97 34.96
CA GLN A 296 14.65 14.34 34.92
C GLN A 296 13.23 14.38 34.33
N ILE A 297 12.96 13.63 33.25
CA ILE A 297 11.61 13.53 32.67
C ILE A 297 10.62 12.96 33.71
N GLN A 298 11.02 11.99 34.51
CA GLN A 298 10.18 11.39 35.55
C GLN A 298 9.67 12.40 36.58
N GLN A 299 10.40 13.49 36.84
CA GLN A 299 9.93 14.57 37.71
C GLN A 299 8.73 15.35 37.13
N PHE A 300 8.52 15.30 35.81
CA PHE A 300 7.41 15.98 35.13
C PHE A 300 6.25 15.05 34.81
N SER A 301 6.51 13.78 34.53
CA SER A 301 5.51 12.84 34.01
C SER A 301 5.50 11.47 34.71
N GLY A 302 6.22 11.29 35.81
CA GLY A 302 6.33 10.01 36.52
C GLY A 302 5.01 9.47 37.07
N ASP A 303 4.06 10.36 37.38
CA ASP A 303 2.72 10.00 37.87
C ASP A 303 1.73 9.66 36.74
N HIS A 304 2.18 9.70 35.49
CA HIS A 304 1.38 9.38 34.32
C HIS A 304 1.86 8.07 33.67
N GLU A 305 1.03 7.46 32.83
CA GLU A 305 1.43 6.26 32.07
C GLU A 305 2.51 6.59 31.02
N LEU A 306 2.36 7.73 30.36
CA LEU A 306 3.22 8.17 29.26
C LEU A 306 4.44 8.95 29.75
N ILE A 307 5.59 8.66 29.15
CA ILE A 307 6.84 9.41 29.41
C ILE A 307 6.71 10.83 28.85
N PHE A 308 6.19 10.96 27.63
CA PHE A 308 6.07 12.23 26.92
C PHE A 308 4.62 12.67 26.83
N ILE A 309 4.15 13.31 27.89
CA ILE A 309 2.78 13.83 28.00
C ILE A 309 2.53 15.04 27.11
N GLY A 310 1.27 15.19 26.68
CA GLY A 310 0.76 16.35 25.98
C GLY A 310 0.74 17.60 26.88
N ASP A 311 0.85 18.77 26.27
CA ASP A 311 0.84 20.05 26.99
C ASP A 311 -0.53 20.38 27.59
N HIS A 312 -1.60 20.15 26.81
CA HIS A 312 -2.97 20.44 27.23
C HIS A 312 -3.67 19.28 27.95
N ASP A 313 -3.25 18.05 27.67
CA ASP A 313 -3.88 16.84 28.21
C ASP A 313 -2.78 15.80 28.51
N PRO A 314 -2.48 15.52 29.78
CA PRO A 314 -1.43 14.60 30.15
C PRO A 314 -1.77 13.13 29.86
N ARG A 315 -3.04 12.81 29.58
CA ARG A 315 -3.46 11.48 29.13
C ARG A 315 -3.17 11.25 27.65
N LYS A 316 -2.87 12.32 26.91
CA LYS A 316 -2.51 12.26 25.49
C LYS A 316 -1.00 12.42 25.33
N PRO A 317 -0.42 11.83 24.28
CA PRO A 317 1.01 11.94 24.03
C PRO A 317 1.38 13.30 23.43
N MET A 318 2.64 13.67 23.64
CA MET A 318 3.30 14.77 22.95
C MET A 318 3.07 14.68 21.43
N SER A 319 2.93 15.84 20.79
CA SER A 319 2.73 15.94 19.34
C SER A 319 3.98 15.44 18.59
N GLU A 320 3.78 14.74 17.47
CA GLU A 320 4.88 14.31 16.58
C GLU A 320 5.73 15.48 16.05
N ASN A 321 5.17 16.69 16.03
CA ASN A 321 5.85 17.88 15.53
C ASN A 321 6.70 18.58 16.61
N THR A 322 6.64 18.16 17.87
CA THR A 322 7.22 18.91 19.00
C THR A 322 8.73 19.09 18.86
N VAL A 323 9.48 18.02 18.57
CA VAL A 323 10.94 18.07 18.35
C VAL A 323 11.29 19.02 17.19
N ASN A 324 10.59 18.93 16.06
CA ASN A 324 10.84 19.81 14.92
C ASN A 324 10.45 21.27 15.21
N LYS A 325 9.38 21.51 15.98
CA LYS A 325 9.03 22.86 16.41
C LYS A 325 10.10 23.45 17.33
N ALA A 326 10.65 22.65 18.25
CA ALA A 326 11.75 23.07 19.12
C ALA A 326 12.99 23.44 18.29
N LEU A 327 13.37 22.62 17.31
CA LEU A 327 14.49 22.92 16.40
C LEU A 327 14.29 24.23 15.61
N ARG A 328 13.05 24.53 15.17
CA ARG A 328 12.74 25.81 14.51
C ARG A 328 12.86 27.00 15.45
N VAL A 329 12.44 26.84 16.70
CA VAL A 329 12.61 27.87 17.74
C VAL A 329 14.09 28.09 18.04
N MET A 330 14.91 27.04 17.99
CA MET A 330 16.37 27.13 18.07
C MET A 330 17.01 27.76 16.81
N GLY A 331 16.22 28.14 15.79
CA GLY A 331 16.70 28.82 14.59
C GLY A 331 17.17 27.91 13.46
N TYR A 332 16.70 26.66 13.41
CA TYR A 332 16.97 25.74 12.29
C TYR A 332 15.80 25.64 11.31
N ASP A 333 16.08 25.59 10.01
CA ASP A 333 15.12 25.14 9.01
C ASP A 333 15.07 23.60 8.94
N THR A 334 14.02 23.05 9.54
CA THR A 334 13.78 21.60 9.57
C THR A 334 13.50 20.92 8.22
N LYS A 335 13.43 21.67 7.13
CA LYS A 335 13.29 21.12 5.78
C LYS A 335 14.63 20.95 5.07
N VAL A 336 15.66 21.70 5.46
CA VAL A 336 16.94 21.73 4.74
C VAL A 336 18.15 21.50 5.64
N GLU A 337 18.16 21.98 6.89
CA GLU A 337 19.32 21.87 7.80
C GLU A 337 19.25 20.62 8.68
N VAL A 338 18.27 20.54 9.57
CA VAL A 338 18.15 19.42 10.52
C VAL A 338 16.72 19.19 10.96
N CYS A 339 16.28 17.94 10.95
CA CYS A 339 15.00 17.55 11.56
C CYS A 339 15.23 16.48 12.64
N GLY A 340 14.22 16.20 13.46
CA GLY A 340 14.32 15.17 14.49
C GLY A 340 14.65 13.77 13.94
N HIS A 341 14.28 13.47 12.68
CA HIS A 341 14.72 12.23 12.02
C HIS A 341 16.19 12.29 11.59
N GLY A 342 16.70 13.49 11.31
CA GLY A 342 18.09 13.74 10.94
C GLY A 342 19.09 13.37 12.02
N PHE A 343 18.70 13.42 13.31
CA PHE A 343 19.55 12.93 14.42
C PHE A 343 19.97 11.48 14.23
N ARG A 344 19.11 10.65 13.63
CA ARG A 344 19.44 9.26 13.31
C ARG A 344 20.52 9.15 12.26
N THR A 345 20.47 10.01 11.25
CA THR A 345 21.52 10.09 10.22
C THR A 345 22.83 10.59 10.82
N MET A 346 22.79 11.61 11.68
CA MET A 346 23.98 12.11 12.37
C MET A 346 24.65 11.01 13.20
N ALA A 347 23.88 10.34 14.07
CA ALA A 347 24.39 9.24 14.89
C ALA A 347 24.97 8.11 14.02
N CYS A 348 24.23 7.63 13.01
CA CYS A 348 24.75 6.58 12.12
C CYS A 348 26.02 6.99 11.40
N SER A 349 26.11 8.22 10.89
CA SER A 349 27.33 8.70 10.22
C SER A 349 28.51 8.70 11.19
N SER A 350 28.35 9.24 12.40
CA SER A 350 29.42 9.25 13.41
C SER A 350 29.83 7.85 13.84
N LEU A 351 28.87 6.94 14.04
CA LEU A 351 29.16 5.55 14.42
C LEU A 351 29.89 4.78 13.31
N ILE A 352 29.60 5.08 12.04
CA ILE A 352 30.31 4.48 10.90
C ILE A 352 31.70 5.08 10.75
N GLU A 353 31.83 6.41 10.86
CA GLU A 353 33.10 7.12 10.73
C GLU A 353 34.12 6.77 11.82
N SER A 354 33.66 6.44 13.04
CA SER A 354 34.56 5.99 14.10
C SER A 354 35.26 4.67 13.78
N GLY A 355 34.62 3.81 12.98
CA GLY A 355 35.12 2.48 12.62
C GLY A 355 35.14 1.47 13.78
N LEU A 356 34.47 1.76 14.90
CA LEU A 356 34.49 0.93 16.10
C LEU A 356 33.41 -0.16 16.12
N TRP A 357 32.31 0.02 15.38
CA TRP A 357 31.09 -0.75 15.54
C TRP A 357 30.77 -1.57 14.31
N SER A 358 30.24 -2.77 14.51
CA SER A 358 29.73 -3.58 13.43
C SER A 358 28.51 -2.92 12.78
N ARG A 359 28.41 -3.05 11.46
CA ARG A 359 27.26 -2.57 10.71
C ARG A 359 25.95 -3.17 11.22
N ASP A 360 25.99 -4.44 11.61
CA ASP A 360 24.81 -5.16 12.09
C ASP A 360 24.30 -4.57 13.43
N ALA A 361 25.19 -4.16 14.34
CA ALA A 361 24.81 -3.46 15.58
C ALA A 361 24.15 -2.09 15.31
N VAL A 362 24.71 -1.29 14.40
CA VAL A 362 24.15 0.02 14.01
C VAL A 362 22.76 -0.14 13.37
N GLU A 363 22.62 -1.08 12.43
CA GLU A 363 21.34 -1.37 11.76
C GLU A 363 20.29 -1.93 12.73
N ARG A 364 20.70 -2.78 13.69
CA ARG A 364 19.80 -3.32 14.72
C ARG A 364 19.29 -2.22 15.64
N GLN A 365 20.16 -1.31 16.08
CA GLN A 365 19.76 -0.14 16.88
C GLN A 365 18.79 0.79 16.12
N MET A 366 18.96 0.88 14.81
CA MET A 366 18.06 1.62 13.95
C MET A 366 16.71 0.90 13.77
N SER A 367 16.49 -0.27 14.39
CA SER A 367 15.31 -1.12 14.18
C SER A 367 15.08 -1.33 12.69
N HIS A 368 16.15 -1.69 11.99
CA HIS A 368 16.13 -2.19 10.62
C HIS A 368 16.20 -3.72 10.63
N MET A 369 15.62 -4.35 9.61
CA MET A 369 15.82 -5.78 9.36
C MET A 369 16.81 -5.95 8.21
N GLU A 370 17.66 -6.98 8.34
CA GLU A 370 18.50 -7.45 7.24
C GLU A 370 17.59 -7.86 6.07
N ARG A 371 17.88 -7.30 4.89
CA ARG A 371 17.12 -7.54 3.66
C ARG A 371 17.68 -8.72 2.88
N ASN A 372 18.93 -9.10 3.13
CA ASN A 372 19.53 -10.28 2.55
C ASN A 372 19.00 -11.54 3.25
N SER A 373 18.19 -12.33 2.54
CA SER A 373 17.53 -13.52 3.09
C SER A 373 18.51 -14.57 3.64
N VAL A 374 19.73 -14.64 3.11
CA VAL A 374 20.77 -15.57 3.58
C VAL A 374 21.34 -15.10 4.91
N ARG A 375 21.70 -13.82 5.05
CA ARG A 375 22.22 -13.27 6.33
C ARG A 375 21.13 -13.15 7.39
N ALA A 376 19.89 -12.85 7.00
CA ALA A 376 18.75 -12.71 7.90
C ALA A 376 18.47 -14.00 8.71
N ALA A 377 18.74 -15.19 8.14
CA ALA A 377 18.57 -16.48 8.81
C ALA A 377 19.52 -16.69 10.00
N TYR A 378 20.71 -16.08 9.96
CA TYR A 378 21.74 -16.21 11.01
C TYR A 378 21.68 -15.07 12.03
N ILE A 379 21.36 -13.84 11.59
CA ILE A 379 21.39 -12.63 12.43
C ILE A 379 20.18 -12.55 13.39
N HIS A 380 19.05 -13.21 13.10
CA HIS A 380 17.85 -13.12 13.95
C HIS A 380 18.06 -13.62 15.39
N LYS A 381 19.17 -14.32 15.69
CA LYS A 381 19.53 -14.74 17.06
C LYS A 381 20.49 -13.79 17.77
N ALA A 382 21.22 -12.94 17.05
CA ALA A 382 22.22 -12.04 17.61
C ALA A 382 21.64 -10.63 17.77
N GLU A 383 21.28 -10.25 19.00
CA GLU A 383 20.79 -8.90 19.32
C GLU A 383 21.90 -7.84 19.41
N HIS A 384 23.17 -8.26 19.32
CA HIS A 384 24.36 -7.41 19.50
C HIS A 384 24.28 -6.51 20.73
N LEU A 385 23.63 -6.97 21.80
CA LEU A 385 23.17 -6.09 22.87
C LEU A 385 24.34 -5.45 23.62
N ASP A 386 25.39 -6.22 23.93
CA ASP A 386 26.56 -5.71 24.64
C ASP A 386 27.35 -4.71 23.80
N GLU A 387 27.54 -5.01 22.52
CA GLU A 387 28.14 -4.07 21.56
C GLU A 387 27.32 -2.78 21.45
N ARG A 388 25.99 -2.89 21.37
CA ARG A 388 25.10 -1.71 21.33
C ARG A 388 25.12 -0.92 22.63
N LYS A 389 25.26 -1.55 23.80
CA LYS A 389 25.42 -0.84 25.08
C LYS A 389 26.67 0.05 25.04
N LEU A 390 27.81 -0.50 24.61
CA LEU A 390 29.05 0.26 24.45
C LEU A 390 28.90 1.36 23.39
N MET A 391 28.24 1.05 22.26
CA MET A 391 28.00 1.97 21.16
C MET A 391 27.17 3.20 21.58
N LEU A 392 26.08 2.99 22.32
CA LEU A 392 25.21 4.08 22.77
C LEU A 392 25.88 4.91 23.87
N GLN A 393 26.69 4.28 24.73
CA GLN A 393 27.49 5.01 25.70
C GLN A 393 28.54 5.87 25.00
N TRP A 394 29.29 5.31 24.05
CA TRP A 394 30.27 6.05 23.26
C TRP A 394 29.67 7.22 22.50
N TRP A 395 28.48 7.04 21.89
CA TRP A 395 27.79 8.14 21.22
C TRP A 395 27.41 9.26 22.19
N ALA A 396 26.94 8.92 23.38
CA ALA A 396 26.62 9.90 24.41
C ALA A 396 27.87 10.65 24.90
N ASP A 397 28.97 9.92 25.13
CA ASP A 397 30.26 10.51 25.54
C ASP A 397 30.85 11.40 24.42
N PHE A 398 30.67 11.02 23.15
CA PHE A 398 31.05 11.83 21.99
C PHE A 398 30.28 13.15 21.92
N LEU A 399 28.98 13.12 22.23
CA LEU A 399 28.16 14.34 22.30
C LEU A 399 28.63 15.23 23.44
N ASP A 400 28.88 14.69 24.63
CA ASP A 400 29.39 15.46 25.77
C ASP A 400 30.76 16.08 25.47
N ALA A 401 31.69 15.33 24.87
CA ALA A 401 32.96 15.87 24.42
C ALA A 401 32.78 17.05 23.45
N ASN A 402 31.82 16.95 22.52
CA ASN A 402 31.49 18.04 21.59
C ASN A 402 30.79 19.25 22.25
N ARG A 403 30.32 19.15 23.50
CA ARG A 403 29.88 20.33 24.28
C ARG A 403 31.07 21.16 24.73
N GLU A 404 32.16 20.50 25.09
CA GLU A 404 33.38 21.14 25.59
C GLU A 404 34.29 21.60 24.45
N LYS A 405 34.55 20.72 23.48
CA LYS A 405 35.46 20.96 22.36
C LYS A 405 35.03 20.18 21.13
N ALA A 406 35.03 20.85 19.98
CA ALA A 406 34.75 20.19 18.70
C ALA A 406 35.74 19.04 18.44
N VAL A 407 35.23 17.83 18.27
CA VAL A 407 36.01 16.63 17.98
C VAL A 407 35.30 15.78 16.93
N SER A 408 36.05 15.25 15.97
CA SER A 408 35.48 14.36 14.95
C SER A 408 35.23 12.97 15.50
N ALA A 409 34.31 12.22 14.90
CA ALA A 409 34.03 10.85 15.32
C ALA A 409 35.25 9.92 15.16
N PHE A 410 36.08 10.15 14.14
CA PHE A 410 37.31 9.40 13.91
C PHE A 410 38.38 9.69 14.96
N ASP A 411 38.51 10.95 15.39
CA ASP A 411 39.50 11.34 16.40
C ASP A 411 39.07 10.89 17.81
N PHE A 412 37.77 10.95 18.10
CA PHE A 412 37.21 10.57 19.40
C PHE A 412 37.33 9.07 19.69
N LYS A 413 37.51 8.21 18.67
CA LYS A 413 37.64 6.76 18.88
C LYS A 413 38.82 6.35 19.78
N ASN A 414 39.81 7.23 19.94
CA ASN A 414 41.03 7.00 20.72
C ASN A 414 40.99 7.61 22.13
N TYR A 415 39.88 8.27 22.49
CA TYR A 415 39.60 8.79 23.83
C TYR A 415 38.72 7.79 24.58
#